data_AF-A0A524J419-F1
#
_entry.id   AF-A0A524J419-F1
#
_cell.length_a   1.000
_cell.length_b   1.000
_cell.length_c   1.000
_cell.angle_alpha   90.00
_cell.angle_beta   90.00
_cell.angle_gamma   90.00
#
_symmetry.space_group_name_H-M   'P 1'
#
loop_
_entity.id
_entity.type
_entity.pdbx_description
1 polymer ?
#
loop_
_entity_poly.entity_id
_entity_poly.type
_entity_poly.pdbx_seq_one_letter_code
_entity_poly.pdbx_strand_id
1 'polypeptide(L)' 'AQGHSVCGDVNSRIVGLTLDQIRAIPRVICLAGSAEKYEVIRAALRGRLVHVLITDMITAHHLLEEKDQDAESGY' A
#
# COMPACT_ATOMS: atom_id res chain seq x y z
N ALA A 1 1.94 7.76 2.86
CA ALA A 1 2.71 6.95 3.82
C ALA A 1 3.69 6.03 3.05
N GLN A 2 4.76 5.53 3.71
CA GLN A 2 5.89 4.85 3.04
C GLN A 2 5.81 3.31 2.97
N GLY A 3 4.79 2.68 3.58
CA GLY A 3 4.63 1.22 3.49
C GLY A 3 5.56 0.40 4.39
N HIS A 4 6.16 1.03 5.40
CA HIS A 4 6.98 0.35 6.41
C HIS A 4 6.12 -0.15 7.58
N SER A 5 6.54 -1.25 8.19
CA SER A 5 5.92 -1.76 9.42
C SER A 5 6.10 -0.77 10.56
N VAL A 6 5.03 -0.54 11.31
CA VAL A 6 5.10 0.11 12.63
C VAL A 6 4.93 -0.99 13.66
N CYS A 7 6.04 -1.64 14.04
CA CYS A 7 6.01 -2.74 15.01
C CYS A 7 5.73 -2.22 16.42
N GLY A 8 4.78 -2.83 17.10
CA GLY A 8 4.52 -2.64 18.53
C GLY A 8 3.96 -3.89 19.19
N ASP A 9 3.66 -3.80 20.50
CA ASP A 9 3.20 -4.94 21.30
C ASP A 9 1.95 -5.62 20.73
N VAL A 10 1.10 -4.87 20.02
CA VAL A 10 -0.12 -5.40 19.40
C VAL A 10 0.17 -6.48 18.35
N ASN A 11 1.27 -6.36 17.59
CA ASN A 11 1.61 -7.30 16.53
C ASN A 11 1.85 -8.72 17.06
N SER A 12 2.37 -8.86 18.29
CA SER A 12 2.63 -10.15 18.94
C SER A 12 1.37 -10.91 19.36
N ARG A 13 0.22 -10.23 19.36
CA ARG A 13 -1.09 -10.77 19.80
C ARG A 13 -2.00 -11.13 18.62
N ILE A 14 -1.54 -10.92 17.38
CA ILE A 14 -2.31 -11.19 16.16
C ILE A 14 -1.97 -12.60 15.67
N VAL A 15 -3.00 -13.43 15.48
CA VAL A 15 -2.89 -14.68 14.73
C VAL A 15 -3.22 -14.38 13.28
N GLY A 16 -2.20 -14.31 12.43
CA GLY A 16 -2.33 -13.96 11.01
C GLY A 16 -0.98 -13.94 10.30
N LEU A 17 -0.99 -13.57 9.02
CA LEU A 17 0.24 -13.43 8.23
C LEU A 17 1.01 -12.16 8.65
N THR A 18 2.31 -12.31 8.83
CA THR A 18 3.23 -11.17 8.93
C THR A 18 3.36 -10.45 7.58
N LEU A 19 3.82 -9.20 7.59
CA LEU A 19 4.07 -8.46 6.35
C LEU A 19 5.13 -9.14 5.47
N ASP A 20 6.14 -9.78 6.05
CA ASP A 20 7.16 -10.52 5.30
C ASP A 20 6.59 -11.79 4.66
N GLN A 21 5.70 -12.50 5.37
CA GLN A 21 4.97 -13.62 4.78
C GLN A 21 4.07 -13.16 3.62
N ILE A 22 3.40 -12.01 3.75
CA ILE A 22 2.59 -11.44 2.65
C ILE A 22 3.47 -11.12 1.44
N ARG A 23 4.65 -10.52 1.63
CA ARG A 23 5.61 -10.23 0.54
C ARG A 23 6.12 -11.48 -0.17
N ALA A 24 6.20 -12.61 0.54
CA ALA A 24 6.64 -13.88 -0.03
C ALA A 24 5.57 -14.57 -0.89
N ILE A 25 4.30 -14.15 -0.81
CA ILE A 25 3.21 -14.72 -1.62
C ILE A 25 3.41 -14.28 -3.09
N PRO A 26 3.46 -15.21 -4.06
CA PRO A 26 3.73 -14.87 -5.46
C PRO A 26 2.72 -13.90 -6.10
N ARG A 27 1.48 -13.87 -5.59
CA ARG A 27 0.43 -12.98 -6.07
C ARG A 27 -0.53 -12.61 -4.95
N VAL A 28 -0.61 -11.31 -4.66
CA VAL A 28 -1.49 -10.70 -3.66
C VAL A 28 -2.37 -9.69 -4.37
N ILE A 29 -3.68 -9.90 -4.28
CA ILE A 29 -4.71 -9.06 -4.90
C ILE A 29 -5.38 -8.25 -3.79
N CYS A 30 -5.39 -6.93 -3.93
CA CYS A 30 -6.07 -6.02 -3.03
C CYS A 30 -7.31 -5.45 -3.73
N LEU A 31 -8.45 -5.51 -3.04
CA LEU A 31 -9.66 -4.81 -3.42
C LEU A 31 -9.85 -3.65 -2.43
N ALA A 32 -9.66 -2.43 -2.90
CA ALA A 32 -9.83 -1.24 -2.07
C ALA A 32 -10.12 -0.02 -2.93
N GLY A 33 -11.07 0.81 -2.51
CA GLY A 33 -11.40 2.08 -3.15
C GLY A 33 -12.17 2.95 -2.16
N SER A 34 -11.67 4.17 -1.96
CA SER A 34 -12.30 5.29 -1.23
C SER A 34 -11.25 6.37 -0.93
N ALA A 35 -11.70 7.63 -0.84
CA ALA A 35 -10.83 8.76 -0.48
C ALA A 35 -10.18 8.57 0.90
N GLU A 36 -10.92 8.06 1.88
CA GLU A 36 -10.44 7.81 3.25
C GLU A 36 -9.32 6.74 3.31
N LYS A 37 -9.26 5.81 2.35
CA LYS A 37 -8.27 4.73 2.30
C LYS A 37 -7.07 5.05 1.44
N TYR A 38 -7.03 6.22 0.81
CA TYR A 38 -5.97 6.63 -0.11
C TYR A 38 -4.57 6.38 0.46
N GLU A 39 -4.30 6.90 1.67
CA GLU A 39 -2.99 6.78 2.31
C GLU A 39 -2.58 5.34 2.62
N VAL A 40 -3.54 4.48 2.98
CA VAL A 40 -3.30 3.06 3.24
C VAL A 40 -3.04 2.29 1.95
N ILE A 41 -3.82 2.55 0.90
CA ILE A 41 -3.63 1.93 -0.42
C ILE A 41 -2.26 2.32 -0.97
N ARG A 42 -1.92 3.60 -0.90
CA ARG A 42 -0.61 4.16 -1.26
C ARG A 42 0.53 3.50 -0.48
N ALA A 43 0.38 3.35 0.84
CA ALA A 43 1.38 2.66 1.67
C ALA A 43 1.55 1.19 1.27
N ALA A 44 0.46 0.47 1.00
CA ALA A 44 0.51 -0.93 0.60
C ALA A 44 1.21 -1.12 -0.75
N LEU A 45 0.99 -0.21 -1.70
CA LEU A 45 1.68 -0.18 -2.99
C LEU A 45 3.17 0.12 -2.83
N ARG A 46 3.54 1.19 -2.11
CA ARG A 46 4.96 1.53 -1.86
C ARG A 46 5.71 0.45 -1.08
N GLY A 47 5.05 -0.15 -0.10
CA GLY A 47 5.59 -1.23 0.73
C GLY A 47 5.66 -2.60 0.03
N ARG A 48 5.27 -2.68 -1.25
CA ARG A 48 5.22 -3.89 -2.07
C ARG A 48 4.45 -5.03 -1.40
N LEU A 49 3.37 -4.69 -0.70
CA LEU A 49 2.50 -5.66 -0.03
C LEU A 49 1.43 -6.21 -0.99
N VAL A 50 1.20 -5.51 -2.11
CA VAL A 50 0.15 -5.79 -3.08
C VAL A 50 0.77 -5.86 -4.48
N HIS A 51 0.37 -6.88 -5.24
CA HIS A 51 0.82 -7.07 -6.62
C HIS A 51 -0.22 -6.57 -7.62
N VAL A 52 -1.50 -6.72 -7.30
CA VAL A 52 -2.63 -6.30 -8.13
C VAL A 52 -3.60 -5.50 -7.27
N LEU A 53 -3.92 -4.28 -7.68
CA LEU A 53 -4.94 -3.46 -7.05
C LEU A 53 -6.17 -3.37 -7.96
N ILE A 54 -7.33 -3.69 -7.39
CA ILE A 54 -8.64 -3.41 -7.97
C ILE A 54 -9.22 -2.24 -7.16
N THR A 55 -9.47 -1.12 -7.84
CA THR A 55 -9.90 0.14 -7.22
C THR A 55 -10.87 0.91 -8.11
N ASP A 56 -11.50 1.94 -7.56
CA ASP A 56 -12.37 2.85 -8.32
C ASP A 56 -11.58 3.93 -9.07
N MET A 57 -12.24 4.58 -10.02
CA MET A 57 -11.61 5.60 -10.87
C MET A 57 -11.06 6.79 -10.07
N ILE A 58 -11.76 7.21 -9.00
CA ILE A 58 -11.36 8.37 -8.21
C ILE A 58 -10.03 8.08 -7.49
N THR A 59 -9.95 6.92 -6.83
CA THR A 59 -8.75 6.46 -6.14
C THR A 59 -7.61 6.21 -7.13
N ALA A 60 -7.91 5.63 -8.30
CA ALA A 60 -6.91 5.41 -9.35
C ALA A 60 -6.31 6.73 -9.85
N HIS A 61 -7.13 7.74 -10.14
CA HIS A 61 -6.65 9.06 -10.58
C HIS A 61 -5.75 9.71 -9.51
N HIS A 62 -6.19 9.72 -8.27
CA HIS A 62 -5.42 10.33 -7.18
C HIS A 62 -4.08 9.61 -6.93
N LEU A 63 -4.00 8.29 -7.19
CA LEU A 63 -2.74 7.54 -7.11
C LEU A 63 -1.78 7.84 -8.27
N LEU A 64 -2.28 8.33 -9.41
CA LEU A 64 -1.50 8.65 -10.59
C LEU A 64 -0.97 10.09 -10.57
N GLU A 65 -1.78 11.05 -10.12
CA GLU A 65 -1.43 12.48 -10.05
C GLU A 65 -0.18 12.76 -9.21
N GLU A 66 0.14 11.88 -8.26
CA GLU A 66 1.28 12.06 -7.36
C GLU A 66 2.64 11.77 -8.03
N LYS A 67 2.67 11.05 -9.17
CA LYS A 67 3.92 10.72 -9.87
C LYS A 67 4.72 11.95 -10.31
N ASP A 68 4.09 13.11 -10.40
CA ASP A 68 4.73 14.34 -10.86
C ASP A 68 5.51 15.08 -9.77
N GLN A 69 5.21 14.88 -8.48
CA GLN A 69 5.90 15.62 -7.39
C GLN A 69 7.17 14.93 -6.87
N ASP A 70 7.25 13.60 -6.92
CA ASP A 70 8.46 12.86 -6.51
C ASP A 70 9.55 12.88 -7.61
N ALA A 71 9.19 13.17 -8.88
CA ALA A 71 10.10 13.19 -10.03
C ALA A 71 10.79 14.55 -10.26
N GLU A 72 10.21 15.67 -9.80
CA GLU A 72 10.79 17.02 -9.97
C GLU A 72 11.86 17.38 -8.93
N SER A 73 12.01 16.61 -7.85
CA SER A 73 13.05 16.83 -6.83
C SER A 73 14.41 16.15 -7.16
N GLY A 74 14.52 15.58 -8.36
CA GLY A 74 15.66 14.77 -8.81
C GLY A 74 16.56 15.39 -9.88
N TYR A 75 16.42 16.67 -10.21
CA TYR A 75 17.31 17.40 -11.12
C TYR A 75 17.81 18.71 -10.50
#